data_AF-A0A524CZZ7-F1
#
_entry.id   AF-A0A524CZZ7-F1
#
_cell.length_a   1.000
_cell.length_b   1.000
_cell.length_c   1.000
_cell.angle_alpha   90.00
_cell.angle_beta   90.00
_cell.angle_gamma   90.00
#
_symmetry.space_group_name_H-M   'P 1'
#
loop_
_entity.id
_entity.type
_entity.pdbx_description
1 polymer ?
#
loop_
_entity_poly.entity_id
_entity_poly.type
_entity_poly.pdbx_seq_one_letter_code
_entity_poly.pdbx_strand_id
1 'polypeptide(L)'
;MIEVYTKYEKKGKEKEQIEGYVDGKKYLTRKKKLWGYLEGKVAKDKNGYPLLILREDGVITLNEDWDFEEKGYVESGKIYYSDEEKPLYTFLKDKNIIVGHWNKKVIYLRGEGITKLEDDDFFGMMAILFELFCEGGTISEDKWGDVGEILGDLLDDVGDFFD
;
A
#
# COMPACT_ATOMS: atom_id res chain seq x y z
N MET A 1 5.89 13.84 -8.96
CA MET A 1 5.66 13.44 -7.56
C MET A 1 4.20 13.12 -7.38
N ILE A 2 3.90 12.02 -6.70
CA ILE A 2 2.55 11.52 -6.43
C ILE A 2 2.28 11.68 -4.95
N GLU A 3 1.13 12.23 -4.59
CA GLU A 3 0.65 12.29 -3.21
C GLU A 3 -0.15 11.01 -2.91
N VAL A 4 0.15 10.42 -1.75
CA VAL A 4 -0.55 9.24 -1.23
C VAL A 4 -1.37 9.71 -0.04
N TYR A 5 -2.69 9.50 -0.09
CA TYR A 5 -3.59 10.01 0.93
C TYR A 5 -4.77 9.09 1.19
N THR A 6 -5.40 9.27 2.34
CA THR A 6 -6.61 8.55 2.74
C THR A 6 -7.73 9.55 2.99
N LYS A 7 -8.96 9.09 2.92
CA LYS A 7 -10.15 9.86 3.26
C LYS A 7 -10.76 9.32 4.55
N TYR A 8 -11.30 10.21 5.36
CA TYR A 8 -12.02 9.87 6.60
C TYR A 8 -13.08 10.93 6.88
N GLU A 9 -14.10 10.57 7.66
CA GLU A 9 -15.11 11.53 8.07
C GLU A 9 -14.78 12.15 9.42
N LYS A 10 -15.00 13.46 9.55
CA LYS A 10 -14.92 14.14 10.85
C LYS A 10 -15.99 15.21 10.95
N LYS A 11 -16.96 14.99 11.84
CA LYS A 11 -18.11 15.87 12.09
C LYS A 11 -18.97 16.08 10.84
N GLY A 12 -19.38 15.00 10.15
CA GLY A 12 -20.26 15.10 8.98
C GLY A 12 -19.58 15.66 7.74
N LYS A 13 -18.23 15.66 7.68
CA LYS A 13 -17.46 16.22 6.57
C LYS A 13 -16.31 15.29 6.22
N GLU A 14 -16.19 14.97 4.94
CA GLU A 14 -15.02 14.28 4.39
C GLU A 14 -13.77 15.13 4.60
N LYS A 15 -12.69 14.46 5.02
CA LYS A 15 -11.36 15.01 5.23
C LYS A 15 -10.34 14.11 4.54
N GLU A 16 -9.30 14.75 4.04
CA GLU A 16 -8.13 14.05 3.50
C GLU A 16 -7.02 14.03 4.55
N GLN A 17 -6.32 12.90 4.63
CA GLN A 17 -5.08 12.74 5.37
C GLN A 17 -3.99 12.31 4.39
N ILE A 18 -3.03 13.20 4.13
CA ILE A 18 -1.80 12.80 3.43
C ILE A 18 -1.11 11.72 4.27
N GLU A 19 -0.77 10.59 3.65
CA GLU A 19 0.00 9.50 4.25
C GLU A 19 1.47 9.64 3.90
N GLY A 20 1.78 10.03 2.66
CA GLY A 20 3.14 10.24 2.17
C GLY A 20 3.18 10.74 0.74
N TYR A 21 4.36 10.66 0.14
CA TYR A 21 4.58 11.01 -1.26
C TYR A 21 5.48 9.98 -1.93
N VAL A 22 5.31 9.79 -3.23
CA VAL A 22 6.19 9.00 -4.10
C VAL A 22 6.88 9.94 -5.08
N ASP A 23 8.21 9.93 -5.08
CA ASP A 23 9.04 10.70 -5.99
C ASP A 23 10.03 9.77 -6.70
N GLY A 24 9.59 9.20 -7.82
CA GLY A 24 10.24 8.05 -8.44
C GLY A 24 10.27 6.87 -7.46
N LYS A 25 11.45 6.28 -7.25
CA LYS A 25 11.66 5.17 -6.31
C LYS A 25 11.91 5.62 -4.85
N LYS A 26 11.66 6.90 -4.52
CA LYS A 26 11.77 7.44 -3.16
C LYS A 26 10.40 7.64 -2.54
N TYR A 27 10.25 7.22 -1.28
CA TYR A 27 9.01 7.29 -0.53
C TYR A 27 9.21 8.25 0.64
N LEU A 28 8.38 9.29 0.70
CA LEU A 28 8.54 10.41 1.61
C LEU A 28 7.40 10.45 2.63
N THR A 29 7.75 10.83 3.85
CA THR A 29 6.81 11.19 4.92
C THR A 29 5.89 12.33 4.49
N ARG A 30 4.80 12.54 5.25
CA ARG A 30 3.91 13.71 5.14
C ARG A 30 4.64 15.06 5.21
N LYS A 31 5.80 15.10 5.89
CA LYS A 31 6.69 16.27 5.98
C LYS A 31 7.74 16.33 4.86
N LYS A 32 7.59 15.51 3.82
CA LYS A 32 8.50 15.37 2.66
C LYS A 32 9.94 14.98 3.02
N LYS A 33 10.15 14.37 4.19
CA LYS A 33 11.43 13.72 4.55
C LYS A 33 11.46 12.30 4.00
N LEU A 34 12.62 11.82 3.59
CA LEU A 34 12.81 10.43 3.14
C LEU A 34 12.41 9.44 4.24
N TRP A 35 11.48 8.55 3.91
CA TRP A 35 11.08 7.43 4.76
C TRP A 35 11.84 6.15 4.37
N GLY A 36 11.94 5.92 3.05
CA GLY A 36 12.63 4.79 2.45
C GLY A 36 12.68 4.92 0.93
N TYR A 37 13.26 3.93 0.28
CA TYR A 37 13.41 3.89 -1.19
C TYR A 37 13.46 2.46 -1.70
N LEU A 38 13.14 2.28 -2.99
CA LEU A 38 13.44 1.06 -3.72
C LEU A 38 14.82 1.18 -4.38
N GLU A 39 15.66 0.18 -4.17
CA GLU A 39 16.89 -0.03 -4.93
C GLU A 39 16.76 -1.37 -5.67
N GLY A 40 16.56 -1.30 -6.99
CA GLY A 40 16.06 -2.46 -7.74
C GLY A 40 14.70 -2.89 -7.18
N LYS A 41 14.61 -4.15 -6.76
CA LYS A 41 13.40 -4.73 -6.13
C LYS A 41 13.50 -4.88 -4.61
N VAL A 42 14.48 -4.21 -3.98
CA VAL A 42 14.65 -4.23 -2.52
C VAL A 42 14.07 -2.94 -1.93
N ALA A 43 13.07 -3.07 -1.07
CA ALA A 43 12.54 -1.97 -0.28
C ALA A 43 13.47 -1.72 0.91
N LYS A 44 13.99 -0.51 1.03
CA LYS A 44 14.94 -0.10 2.07
C LYS A 44 14.39 1.04 2.90
N ASP A 45 14.75 1.08 4.17
CA ASP A 45 14.52 2.25 5.01
C ASP A 45 15.41 3.43 4.57
N LYS A 46 15.22 4.60 5.18
CA LYS A 46 16.03 5.81 4.91
C LYS A 46 17.53 5.65 5.16
N ASN A 47 17.96 4.65 5.95
CA ASN A 47 19.35 4.37 6.26
C ASN A 47 19.97 3.32 5.33
N GLY A 48 19.16 2.71 4.46
CA GLY A 48 19.58 1.66 3.53
C GLY A 48 19.47 0.24 4.08
N TYR A 49 18.83 0.04 5.23
CA TYR A 49 18.55 -1.29 5.76
C TYR A 49 17.41 -1.93 4.94
N PRO A 50 17.58 -3.17 4.44
CA PRO A 50 16.53 -3.86 3.68
C PRO A 50 15.35 -4.22 4.59
N LEU A 51 14.14 -3.91 4.13
CA LEU A 51 12.88 -4.20 4.82
C LEU A 51 12.21 -5.44 4.22
N LEU A 52 12.01 -5.42 2.90
CA LEU A 52 11.39 -6.49 2.13
C LEU A 52 12.05 -6.56 0.75
N ILE A 53 12.03 -7.73 0.15
CA ILE A 53 12.60 -8.00 -1.17
C ILE A 53 11.51 -8.59 -2.06
N LEU A 54 11.31 -8.00 -3.23
CA LEU A 54 10.46 -8.54 -4.28
C LEU A 54 11.32 -9.31 -5.28
N ARG A 55 11.12 -10.62 -5.37
CA ARG A 55 11.83 -11.49 -6.30
C ARG A 55 11.34 -11.31 -7.74
N GLU A 56 12.03 -11.93 -8.68
CA GLU A 56 11.65 -11.89 -10.11
C GLU A 56 10.35 -12.64 -10.42
N ASP A 57 10.07 -13.69 -9.66
CA ASP A 57 8.84 -14.49 -9.70
C ASP A 57 7.66 -13.86 -8.94
N GLY A 58 7.82 -12.66 -8.40
CA GLY A 58 6.78 -11.93 -7.66
C GLY A 58 6.70 -12.27 -6.18
N VAL A 59 7.49 -13.23 -5.67
CA VAL A 59 7.53 -13.59 -4.24
C VAL A 59 8.15 -12.47 -3.41
N ILE A 60 7.61 -12.22 -2.22
CA ILE A 60 8.09 -11.24 -1.24
C ILE A 60 8.76 -11.98 -0.07
N THR A 61 10.01 -11.61 0.23
CA THR A 61 10.80 -12.19 1.34
C THR A 61 11.37 -11.11 2.26
N LEU A 62 11.81 -11.49 3.46
CA LEU A 62 12.51 -10.60 4.41
C LEU A 62 14.02 -10.51 4.16
N ASN A 63 14.62 -11.50 3.48
CA ASN A 63 16.06 -11.59 3.23
C ASN A 63 16.35 -12.23 1.85
N GLU A 64 17.62 -12.12 1.42
CA GLU A 64 18.10 -12.62 0.12
C GLU A 64 18.39 -14.13 0.11
N ASP A 65 18.48 -14.76 1.29
CA ASP A 65 18.76 -16.20 1.40
C ASP A 65 17.52 -17.02 1.05
N TRP A 66 17.66 -17.90 0.04
CA TRP A 66 16.58 -18.70 -0.55
C TRP A 66 15.88 -19.68 0.42
N ASP A 67 16.49 -19.94 1.58
CA ASP A 67 15.99 -20.87 2.60
C ASP A 67 15.05 -20.21 3.63
N PHE A 68 14.65 -18.95 3.45
CA PHE A 68 13.83 -18.21 4.42
C PHE A 68 12.47 -17.70 3.92
N GLU A 69 11.54 -17.78 4.86
CA GLU A 69 10.13 -17.41 4.94
C GLU A 69 9.59 -16.44 3.86
N GLU A 70 9.00 -17.02 2.81
CA GLU A 70 8.10 -16.31 1.91
C GLU A 70 6.98 -15.68 2.74
N LYS A 71 6.86 -14.35 2.70
CA LYS A 71 5.79 -13.63 3.42
C LYS A 71 4.56 -13.40 2.56
N GLY A 72 4.75 -13.33 1.26
CA GLY A 72 3.66 -13.21 0.32
C GLY A 72 4.14 -13.09 -1.11
N TYR A 73 3.27 -12.59 -1.97
CA TYR A 73 3.60 -12.39 -3.38
C TYR A 73 2.82 -11.22 -3.97
N VAL A 74 3.35 -10.67 -5.06
CA VAL A 74 2.70 -9.68 -5.91
C VAL A 74 2.33 -10.33 -7.22
N GLU A 75 1.06 -10.22 -7.60
CA GLU A 75 0.58 -10.68 -8.90
C GLU A 75 -0.47 -9.71 -9.45
N SER A 76 -0.22 -9.17 -10.65
CA SER A 76 -1.18 -8.36 -11.40
C SER A 76 -1.81 -7.23 -10.58
N GLY A 77 -0.97 -6.40 -9.93
CA GLY A 77 -1.43 -5.30 -9.08
C GLY A 77 -2.11 -5.74 -7.77
N LYS A 78 -1.90 -6.96 -7.30
CA LYS A 78 -2.41 -7.46 -6.02
C LYS A 78 -1.28 -7.98 -5.15
N ILE A 79 -1.40 -7.79 -3.83
CA ILE A 79 -0.46 -8.34 -2.84
C ILE A 79 -1.21 -9.30 -1.94
N TYR A 80 -0.63 -10.46 -1.69
CA TYR A 80 -1.20 -11.56 -0.89
C TYR A 80 -0.26 -11.96 0.24
N TYR A 81 -0.78 -12.58 1.30
CA TYR A 81 0.04 -13.47 2.15
C TYR A 81 0.33 -14.78 1.40
N SER A 82 1.43 -15.46 1.75
CA SER A 82 1.86 -16.69 1.06
C SER A 82 0.83 -17.82 1.16
N ASP A 83 0.05 -17.86 2.24
CA ASP A 83 -0.90 -18.91 2.58
C ASP A 83 -2.37 -18.51 2.32
N GLU A 84 -2.61 -17.40 1.61
CA GLU A 84 -3.95 -16.86 1.41
C GLU A 84 -4.35 -16.65 -0.05
N GLU A 85 -5.62 -16.94 -0.34
CA GLU A 85 -6.24 -16.70 -1.64
C GLU A 85 -6.79 -15.27 -1.80
N LYS A 86 -7.01 -14.56 -0.69
CA LYS A 86 -7.55 -13.20 -0.72
C LYS A 86 -6.41 -12.19 -0.70
N PRO A 87 -6.43 -11.17 -1.58
CA PRO A 87 -5.39 -10.16 -1.58
C PRO A 87 -5.50 -9.30 -0.32
N LEU A 88 -4.36 -8.94 0.26
CA LEU A 88 -4.26 -7.89 1.27
C LEU A 88 -4.53 -6.52 0.69
N TYR A 89 -3.93 -6.27 -0.48
CA TYR A 89 -4.06 -5.01 -1.20
C TYR A 89 -4.32 -5.26 -2.68
N THR A 90 -5.11 -4.40 -3.30
CA THR A 90 -5.34 -4.38 -4.74
C THR A 90 -5.18 -2.97 -5.28
N PHE A 91 -4.32 -2.79 -6.26
CA PHE A 91 -4.10 -1.54 -6.96
C PHE A 91 -5.02 -1.45 -8.19
N LEU A 92 -6.06 -0.65 -8.08
CA LEU A 92 -6.96 -0.29 -9.17
C LEU A 92 -6.37 0.94 -9.89
N LYS A 93 -5.43 0.67 -10.79
CA LYS A 93 -4.59 1.69 -11.45
C LYS A 93 -5.40 2.69 -12.28
N ASP A 94 -6.46 2.23 -12.95
CA ASP A 94 -7.42 3.05 -13.69
C ASP A 94 -8.15 4.06 -12.81
N LYS A 95 -8.40 3.69 -11.55
CA LYS A 95 -9.05 4.52 -10.53
C LYS A 95 -8.05 5.30 -9.67
N ASN A 96 -6.74 5.07 -9.84
CA ASN A 96 -5.67 5.62 -9.01
C ASN A 96 -5.89 5.35 -7.50
N ILE A 97 -6.41 4.17 -7.14
CA ILE A 97 -6.67 3.78 -5.75
C ILE A 97 -6.07 2.42 -5.42
N ILE A 98 -5.66 2.25 -4.17
CA ILE A 98 -5.28 0.97 -3.59
C ILE A 98 -6.29 0.65 -2.51
N VAL A 99 -6.88 -0.54 -2.60
CA VAL A 99 -7.87 -1.04 -1.64
C VAL A 99 -7.20 -2.06 -0.74
N GLY A 100 -7.21 -1.80 0.57
CA GLY A 100 -6.86 -2.79 1.59
C GLY A 100 -8.08 -3.61 1.99
N HIS A 101 -8.03 -4.92 1.75
CA HIS A 101 -9.20 -5.79 1.90
C HIS A 101 -9.55 -6.09 3.36
N TRP A 102 -8.55 -6.08 4.24
CA TRP A 102 -8.72 -6.43 5.65
C TRP A 102 -9.01 -5.23 6.55
N ASN A 103 -8.31 -4.13 6.29
CA ASN A 103 -8.46 -2.89 7.06
C ASN A 103 -9.52 -1.97 6.46
N LYS A 104 -10.19 -2.39 5.37
CA LYS A 104 -11.22 -1.62 4.66
C LYS A 104 -10.72 -0.22 4.27
N LYS A 105 -9.41 -0.07 4.05
CA LYS A 105 -8.77 1.21 3.82
C LYS A 105 -8.67 1.46 2.32
N VAL A 106 -9.15 2.62 1.88
CA VAL A 106 -8.91 3.11 0.51
C VAL A 106 -7.81 4.15 0.55
N ILE A 107 -6.73 3.87 -0.18
CA ILE A 107 -5.59 4.76 -0.37
C ILE A 107 -5.72 5.37 -1.76
N TYR A 108 -5.70 6.69 -1.83
CA TYR A 108 -5.84 7.43 -3.06
C TYR A 108 -4.50 7.99 -3.50
N LEU A 109 -4.27 7.99 -4.82
CA LEU A 109 -3.09 8.55 -5.46
C LEU A 109 -3.51 9.76 -6.29
N ARG A 110 -2.77 10.87 -6.18
CA ARG A 110 -2.92 12.02 -7.09
C ARG A 110 -1.59 12.64 -7.45
N GLY A 111 -1.47 13.15 -8.67
CA GLY A 111 -0.25 13.77 -9.18
C GLY A 111 0.21 13.15 -10.50
N GLU A 112 1.36 13.62 -10.99
CA GLU A 112 1.90 13.20 -12.27
C GLU A 112 2.63 11.85 -12.18
N GLY A 113 2.48 11.02 -13.22
CA GLY A 113 3.23 9.77 -13.38
C GLY A 113 2.56 8.52 -12.81
N ILE A 114 1.33 8.61 -12.26
CA ILE A 114 0.62 7.46 -11.69
C ILE A 114 0.44 6.33 -12.73
N THR A 115 0.16 6.68 -13.99
CA THR A 115 0.00 5.72 -15.08
C THR A 115 1.28 4.94 -15.42
N LYS A 116 2.44 5.43 -14.96
CA LYS A 116 3.75 4.77 -15.14
C LYS A 116 4.15 3.88 -13.96
N LEU A 117 3.37 3.85 -12.87
CA LEU A 117 3.66 2.98 -11.73
C LEU A 117 3.53 1.52 -12.15
N GLU A 118 4.51 0.71 -11.79
CA GLU A 118 4.54 -0.73 -12.01
C GLU A 118 4.32 -1.47 -10.68
N ASP A 119 4.26 -2.81 -10.74
CA ASP A 119 3.99 -3.65 -9.57
C ASP A 119 5.08 -3.52 -8.50
N ASP A 120 6.32 -3.21 -8.89
CA ASP A 120 7.41 -2.95 -7.95
C ASP A 120 7.20 -1.62 -7.21
N ASP A 121 6.70 -0.57 -7.87
CA ASP A 121 6.32 0.68 -7.22
C ASP A 121 5.20 0.47 -6.21
N PHE A 122 4.21 -0.35 -6.59
CA PHE A 122 3.11 -0.73 -5.72
C PHE A 122 3.62 -1.47 -4.48
N PHE A 123 4.48 -2.47 -4.67
CA PHE A 123 5.19 -3.14 -3.58
C PHE A 123 5.93 -2.16 -2.68
N GLY A 124 6.73 -1.25 -3.24
CA GLY A 124 7.49 -0.28 -2.46
C GLY A 124 6.59 0.68 -1.66
N MET A 125 5.45 1.11 -2.23
CA MET A 125 4.46 1.90 -1.49
C MET A 125 3.96 1.13 -0.27
N MET A 126 3.55 -0.13 -0.44
CA MET A 126 2.99 -0.91 0.66
C MET A 126 4.05 -1.26 1.71
N ALA A 127 5.25 -1.65 1.26
CA ALA A 127 6.36 -1.99 2.14
C ALA A 127 6.80 -0.79 3.01
N ILE A 128 6.93 0.40 2.41
CA ILE A 128 7.59 1.54 3.08
C ILE A 128 6.59 2.49 3.74
N LEU A 129 5.46 2.81 3.10
CA LEU A 129 4.49 3.77 3.63
C LEU A 129 3.42 3.12 4.51
N PHE A 130 3.17 1.83 4.32
CA PHE A 130 2.11 1.10 5.02
C PHE A 130 2.60 -0.13 5.78
N GLU A 131 3.92 -0.33 5.88
CA GLU A 131 4.55 -1.37 6.70
C GLU A 131 3.95 -2.76 6.43
N LEU A 132 3.95 -3.17 5.15
CA LEU A 132 3.44 -4.47 4.70
C LEU A 132 3.96 -5.63 5.57
N PHE A 133 3.04 -6.52 5.98
CA PHE A 133 3.28 -7.70 6.84
C PHE A 133 3.69 -7.46 8.30
N CYS A 134 3.74 -6.22 8.78
CA CYS A 134 3.92 -5.97 10.21
C CYS A 134 2.62 -6.29 10.99
N GLU A 135 2.51 -7.52 11.50
CA GLU A 135 1.51 -7.90 12.52
C GLU A 135 1.83 -7.17 13.84
N GLY A 136 1.33 -5.96 13.99
CA GLY A 136 1.59 -5.15 15.20
C GLY A 136 1.58 -3.67 14.87
N GLY A 137 0.38 -3.10 14.81
CA GLY A 137 0.21 -1.67 14.62
C GLY A 137 1.07 -0.86 15.58
N THR A 138 1.80 0.12 15.05
CA THR A 138 2.01 1.38 15.77
C THR A 138 1.65 2.56 14.87
N ILE A 139 0.44 2.53 14.31
CA ILE A 139 -0.33 3.78 14.21
C ILE A 139 -1.22 3.77 15.45
N SER A 140 -0.94 4.68 16.39
CA SER A 140 -1.59 4.76 17.69
C SER A 140 -3.12 4.62 17.59
N GLU A 141 -3.70 3.92 18.56
CA GLU A 141 -5.14 3.70 18.74
C GLU A 141 -5.97 5.00 18.80
N ASP A 142 -5.33 6.17 18.86
CA ASP A 142 -5.97 7.49 18.93
C ASP A 142 -6.62 8.01 17.63
N LYS A 143 -6.79 7.17 16.59
CA LYS A 143 -7.26 7.63 15.26
C LYS A 143 -8.43 6.88 14.63
N TRP A 144 -9.17 6.11 15.40
CA TRP A 144 -10.36 5.41 14.88
C TRP A 144 -11.65 6.10 15.35
N GLY A 145 -12.07 7.10 14.57
CA GLY A 145 -13.45 7.55 14.52
C GLY A 145 -14.07 7.10 13.21
N ASP A 146 -14.92 6.07 13.31
CA ASP A 146 -15.97 5.66 12.37
C ASP A 146 -15.63 5.63 10.87
N VAL A 147 -15.16 4.46 10.40
CA VAL A 147 -15.19 4.06 8.98
C VAL A 147 -16.14 2.86 8.83
N GLY A 148 -17.39 3.08 9.23
CA GLY A 148 -18.47 2.08 9.14
C GLY A 148 -19.31 2.19 7.87
N GLU A 149 -19.43 3.37 7.27
CA GLU A 149 -20.45 3.64 6.23
C GLU A 149 -19.90 3.75 4.80
N ILE A 150 -18.59 3.98 4.60
CA ILE A 150 -18.03 4.24 3.25
C ILE A 150 -17.92 2.97 2.39
N LEU A 151 -17.91 1.76 2.99
CA LEU A 151 -17.82 0.52 2.21
C LEU A 151 -19.15 -0.01 1.68
N GLY A 152 -20.30 0.44 2.21
CA GLY A 152 -21.60 0.04 1.68
C GLY A 152 -21.75 0.52 0.23
N ASP A 153 -21.55 1.81 0.02
CA ASP A 153 -21.78 2.44 -1.28
C ASP A 153 -20.69 2.09 -2.31
N LEU A 154 -19.44 1.81 -1.88
CA LEU A 154 -18.36 1.41 -2.81
C LEU A 154 -18.44 -0.07 -3.22
N LEU A 155 -19.05 -0.93 -2.39
CA LEU A 155 -19.26 -2.34 -2.74
C LEU A 155 -20.50 -2.52 -3.64
N ASP A 156 -21.52 -1.67 -3.53
CA ASP A 156 -22.66 -1.70 -4.45
C ASP A 156 -22.27 -1.29 -5.89
N ASP A 157 -21.35 -0.34 -6.07
CA ASP A 157 -20.81 0.05 -7.39
C ASP A 157 -19.79 -0.97 -7.98
N VAL A 158 -19.30 -1.92 -7.17
CA VAL A 158 -18.36 -2.98 -7.61
C VAL A 158 -19.06 -4.35 -7.69
N GLY A 159 -20.25 -4.49 -7.08
CA GLY A 159 -21.07 -5.70 -7.11
C GLY A 159 -21.52 -6.09 -8.52
N ASP A 160 -21.70 -5.12 -9.41
CA ASP A 160 -22.03 -5.36 -10.83
C ASP A 160 -20.84 -5.92 -11.65
N PHE A 161 -19.68 -6.16 -11.04
CA PHE A 161 -18.50 -6.73 -11.72
C PHE A 161 -18.31 -8.24 -11.46
N PHE A 162 -19.11 -8.85 -10.58
CA PHE A 162 -19.00 -10.26 -10.19
C PHE A 162 -20.23 -11.12 -10.58
N ASP A 163 -21.16 -10.60 -11.38
CA ASP A 163 -22.20 -11.38 -12.09
C ASP A 163 -21.83 -11.69 -13.54
#